data_AF-A0A2R7RX31-F1
#
_entry.id   AF-A0A2R7RX31-F1
#
_cell.length_a   1.000
_cell.length_b   1.000
_cell.length_c   1.000
_cell.angle_alpha   90.00
_cell.angle_beta   90.00
_cell.angle_gamma   90.00
#
_symmetry.space_group_name_H-M   'P 1'
#
loop_
_entity.id
_entity.type
_entity.pdbx_description
1 polymer ?
#
loop_
_entity_poly.entity_id
_entity_poly.type
_entity_poly.pdbx_seq_one_letter_code
_entity_poly.pdbx_strand_id
1 'polypeptide(L)'
;LPLLRTPLQPWAPWLHAAGLTDTPEPDEGPRLVDLGLTLAAALAGQGVALARLSLARHELAEGRLVQPFALTVPAERHYGLVLHRHSPAAEAFAAWLHAHCRALEAEAEVQRAENSSGSA
;
A
#
# COMPACT_ATOMS: atom_id res chain seq x y z
N LEU A 1 15.34 7.13 10.82
CA LEU A 1 14.27 7.84 10.10
C LEU A 1 12.98 7.71 10.90
N PRO A 2 12.18 8.76 11.09
CA PRO A 2 10.91 8.66 11.80
C PRO A 2 9.91 7.79 11.01
N LEU A 3 8.98 7.15 11.72
CA LEU A 3 7.85 6.45 11.09
C LEU A 3 6.80 7.48 10.70
N LEU A 4 6.48 7.56 9.42
CA LEU A 4 5.44 8.44 8.89
C LEU A 4 4.07 7.85 9.21
N ARG A 5 3.15 8.71 9.63
CA ARG A 5 1.89 8.28 10.24
C ARG A 5 0.69 8.77 9.46
N THR A 6 -0.32 7.92 9.33
CA THR A 6 -1.62 8.30 8.75
C THR A 6 -2.75 7.44 9.34
N PRO A 7 -3.92 8.01 9.67
CA PRO A 7 -5.06 7.22 10.15
C PRO A 7 -5.58 6.18 9.14
N LEU A 8 -5.19 6.30 7.87
CA LEU A 8 -5.59 5.38 6.81
C LEU A 8 -4.75 4.10 6.78
N GLN A 9 -3.57 4.12 7.41
CA GLN A 9 -2.60 3.03 7.41
C GLN A 9 -1.84 3.00 8.75
N PRO A 10 -2.47 2.50 9.83
CA PRO A 10 -1.81 2.37 11.14
C PRO A 10 -0.65 1.38 11.08
N TRP A 11 0.34 1.59 11.94
CA TRP A 11 1.51 0.72 12.08
C TRP A 11 1.23 -0.54 12.88
N ALA A 12 0.29 -0.50 13.82
CA ALA A 12 0.00 -1.61 14.73
C ALA A 12 -0.18 -2.98 14.04
N PRO A 13 -0.92 -3.13 12.93
CA PRO A 13 -1.05 -4.43 12.25
C PRO A 13 0.27 -4.96 11.71
N TRP A 14 1.12 -4.07 11.16
CA TRP A 14 2.43 -4.46 10.64
C TRP A 14 3.41 -4.77 11.78
N LEU A 15 3.42 -3.97 12.85
CA LEU A 15 4.24 -4.21 14.04
C LEU A 15 3.89 -5.56 14.69
N HIS A 16 2.60 -5.87 14.82
CA HIS A 16 2.15 -7.15 15.33
C HIS A 16 2.65 -8.31 14.45
N ALA A 17 2.50 -8.21 13.13
CA ALA A 17 2.99 -9.22 12.20
C ALA A 17 4.52 -9.35 12.18
N ALA A 18 5.24 -8.30 12.55
CA ALA A 18 6.70 -8.30 12.72
C ALA A 18 7.16 -8.90 14.08
N GLY A 19 6.23 -9.36 14.93
CA GLY A 19 6.54 -9.90 16.26
C GLY A 19 6.71 -8.83 17.34
N LEU A 20 6.38 -7.57 17.05
CA LEU A 20 6.49 -6.42 17.95
C LEU A 20 5.15 -6.11 18.62
N THR A 21 4.52 -7.11 19.23
CA THR A 21 3.13 -7.02 19.73
C THR A 21 2.93 -6.01 20.87
N ASP A 22 3.98 -5.74 21.64
CA ASP A 22 3.94 -4.81 22.78
C ASP A 22 4.37 -3.38 22.38
N THR A 23 4.70 -3.16 21.10
CA THR A 23 5.11 -1.84 20.62
C THR A 23 3.87 -0.98 20.33
N PRO A 24 3.74 0.21 20.97
CA PRO A 24 2.60 1.08 20.72
C PRO A 24 2.64 1.69 19.31
N GLU A 25 1.48 2.15 18.85
CA GLU A 25 1.40 2.96 17.62
C GLU A 25 2.30 4.20 17.77
N PRO A 26 3.11 4.55 16.75
CA PRO A 26 3.95 5.73 16.80
C PRO A 26 3.13 7.00 17.06
N ASP A 27 3.50 7.76 18.09
CA ASP A 27 2.85 9.01 18.48
C ASP A 27 3.68 10.26 18.11
N GLU A 28 4.95 10.07 17.75
CA GLU A 28 5.88 11.11 17.30
C GLU A 28 5.96 11.27 15.77
N GLY A 29 6.41 12.44 15.32
CA GLY A 29 6.67 12.73 13.91
C GLY A 29 5.43 13.18 13.09
N PRO A 30 5.59 13.43 11.78
CA PRO A 30 4.53 13.96 10.93
C PRO A 30 3.32 13.02 10.82
N ARG A 31 2.13 13.57 11.05
CA ARG A 31 0.86 12.89 10.80
C ARG A 31 0.22 13.46 9.53
N LEU A 32 0.14 12.62 8.51
CA LEU A 32 -0.32 12.97 7.18
C LEU A 32 -1.75 12.48 6.97
N VAL A 33 -2.54 13.27 6.24
CA VAL A 33 -3.98 13.09 6.14
C VAL A 33 -4.39 12.05 5.10
N ASP A 34 -3.52 11.75 4.13
CA ASP A 34 -3.78 10.76 3.08
C ASP A 34 -2.54 9.94 2.69
N LEU A 35 -2.77 8.87 1.94
CA LEU A 35 -1.73 7.91 1.52
C LEU A 35 -0.75 8.49 0.50
N GLY A 36 -1.22 9.40 -0.37
CA GLY A 36 -0.39 10.05 -1.39
C GLY A 36 0.62 11.00 -0.76
N LEU A 37 0.17 11.84 0.18
CA LEU A 37 1.06 12.69 0.98
C LEU A 37 2.08 11.86 1.78
N THR A 38 1.64 10.73 2.34
CA THR A 38 2.52 9.80 3.07
C THR A 38 3.62 9.24 2.18
N LEU A 39 3.28 8.84 0.95
CA LEU A 39 4.25 8.34 -0.03
C LEU A 39 5.21 9.45 -0.49
N ALA A 40 4.69 10.65 -0.76
CA ALA A 40 5.50 11.81 -1.17
C ALA A 40 6.50 12.22 -0.08
N ALA A 41 6.10 12.17 1.20
CA ALA A 41 6.99 12.43 2.32
C ALA A 41 8.12 11.40 2.41
N ALA A 42 7.83 10.11 2.17
CA ALA A 42 8.84 9.06 2.11
C ALA A 42 9.83 9.28 0.95
N LEU A 43 9.32 9.64 -0.25
CA LEU A 43 10.13 9.99 -1.42
C LEU A 43 11.04 11.20 -1.17
N ALA A 44 10.55 12.18 -0.39
CA ALA A 44 11.33 13.34 0.03
C ALA A 44 12.33 13.05 1.16
N GLY A 45 12.49 11.78 1.56
CA GLY A 45 13.42 11.37 2.60
C GLY A 45 13.00 11.74 4.03
N GLN A 46 11.73 12.11 4.25
CA GLN A 46 11.26 12.58 5.55
C GLN A 46 11.04 11.44 6.56
N GLY A 47 11.02 10.18 6.13
CA GLY A 47 10.79 9.05 7.01
C GLY A 47 10.54 7.73 6.30
N VAL A 48 10.15 6.72 7.07
CA VAL A 48 9.70 5.41 6.56
C VAL A 48 8.18 5.38 6.59
N ALA A 49 7.54 4.94 5.51
CA ALA A 49 6.09 4.85 5.41
C ALA A 49 5.63 3.40 5.25
N LEU A 50 4.49 3.07 5.87
CA LEU A 50 3.64 2.01 5.34
C LEU A 50 2.88 2.54 4.13
N ALA A 51 3.02 1.86 2.99
CA ALA A 51 2.39 2.25 1.74
C ALA A 51 1.67 1.08 1.10
N ARG A 52 0.67 1.37 0.25
CA ARG A 52 0.10 0.35 -0.62
C ARG A 52 1.10 0.06 -1.73
N LEU A 53 1.40 -1.21 -1.95
CA LEU A 53 2.27 -1.61 -3.07
C LEU A 53 1.75 -1.12 -4.41
N SER A 54 0.43 -1.04 -4.59
CA SER A 54 -0.18 -0.46 -5.80
C SER A 54 0.15 1.02 -6.00
N LEU A 55 0.25 1.81 -4.91
CA LEU A 55 0.63 3.22 -4.96
C LEU A 55 2.15 3.41 -5.13
N ALA A 56 2.95 2.56 -4.50
CA ALA A 56 4.41 2.65 -4.53
C ALA A 56 5.06 1.96 -5.75
N ARG A 57 4.29 1.20 -6.56
CA ARG A 57 4.82 0.32 -7.62
C ARG A 57 5.82 1.02 -8.54
N HIS A 58 5.43 2.17 -9.08
CA HIS A 58 6.28 2.93 -10.01
C HIS A 58 7.59 3.38 -9.34
N GLU A 59 7.48 3.94 -8.13
CA GLU A 59 8.62 4.44 -7.36
C GLU A 59 9.60 3.32 -6.94
N LEU A 60 9.08 2.13 -6.62
CA LEU A 60 9.87 0.95 -6.32
C LEU A 60 10.58 0.42 -7.58
N ALA A 61 9.89 0.39 -8.72
CA ALA A 61 10.47 -0.05 -10.00
C ALA A 61 11.60 0.89 -10.47
N GLU A 62 11.44 2.20 -10.24
CA GLU A 62 12.45 3.21 -10.57
C GLU A 62 13.57 3.31 -9.53
N GLY A 63 13.53 2.51 -8.45
CA GLY A 63 14.52 2.54 -7.37
C GLY A 63 14.53 3.81 -6.53
N ARG A 64 13.50 4.66 -6.65
CA ARG A 64 13.33 5.89 -5.86
C ARG A 64 12.82 5.60 -4.45
N LEU A 65 12.12 4.48 -4.28
CA LEU A 65 11.83 3.87 -2.99
C LEU A 65 12.42 2.47 -2.93
N VAL A 66 12.69 2.02 -1.71
CA VAL A 66 13.06 0.64 -1.42
C VAL A 66 12.07 0.06 -0.42
N GLN A 67 11.75 -1.23 -0.57
CA GLN A 67 11.00 -1.99 0.41
C GLN A 67 12.01 -2.75 1.30
N PRO A 68 12.31 -2.27 2.52
CA PRO A 68 13.39 -2.85 3.34
C PRO A 68 13.06 -4.24 3.88
N PHE A 69 11.78 -4.62 3.94
CA PHE A 69 11.32 -5.90 4.49
C PHE A 69 10.30 -6.55 3.56
N ALA A 70 10.42 -7.86 3.35
CA ALA A 70 9.44 -8.63 2.59
C ALA A 70 8.07 -8.74 3.29
N LEU A 71 8.00 -8.46 4.60
CA LEU A 71 6.76 -8.54 5.37
C LEU A 71 5.70 -7.55 4.86
N THR A 72 4.57 -8.10 4.42
CA THR A 72 3.38 -7.35 4.04
C THR A 72 2.19 -7.84 4.86
N VAL A 73 1.31 -6.91 5.25
CA VAL A 73 0.04 -7.23 5.91
C VAL A 73 -1.13 -6.78 5.04
N PRO A 74 -2.27 -7.48 5.06
CA PRO A 74 -3.50 -6.98 4.48
C PRO A 74 -3.83 -5.63 5.11
N ALA A 75 -4.23 -4.69 4.28
CA ALA A 75 -4.57 -3.38 4.80
C ALA A 75 -6.00 -3.37 5.35
N GLU A 76 -6.20 -2.73 6.50
CA GLU A 76 -7.50 -2.72 7.19
C GLU A 76 -8.62 -2.02 6.41
N ARG A 77 -8.26 -1.05 5.57
CA ARG A 77 -9.21 -0.27 4.76
C ARG A 77 -9.10 -0.65 3.29
N HIS A 78 -10.25 -0.91 2.67
CA HIS A 78 -10.34 -1.27 1.26
C HIS A 78 -11.12 -0.21 0.48
N TYR A 79 -10.81 -0.09 -0.81
CA TYR A 79 -11.63 0.68 -1.74
C TYR A 79 -12.74 -0.22 -2.29
N GLY A 80 -13.97 0.28 -2.24
CA GLY A 80 -15.14 -0.40 -2.80
C GLY A 80 -15.77 0.43 -3.91
N LEU A 81 -16.33 -0.23 -4.91
CA LEU A 81 -17.16 0.39 -5.94
C LEU A 81 -18.63 0.29 -5.53
N VAL A 82 -19.31 1.43 -5.45
CA VAL A 82 -20.76 1.49 -5.17
C VAL A 82 -21.44 2.19 -6.34
N LEU A 83 -22.39 1.50 -6.98
CA LEU A 83 -23.21 2.09 -8.03
C LEU A 83 -24.42 2.77 -7.40
N HIS A 84 -24.48 4.10 -7.47
CA HIS A 84 -25.64 4.84 -6.97
C HIS A 84 -26.89 4.65 -7.85
N ARG A 85 -26.69 4.46 -9.16
CA ARG A 85 -27.74 4.13 -10.13
C ARG A 85 -27.24 3.05 -11.06
N HIS A 86 -28.11 2.07 -11.32
CA HIS A 86 -27.84 1.01 -12.29
C HIS A 86 -28.24 1.49 -13.69
N SER A 87 -27.31 1.40 -14.62
CA SER A 87 -27.50 1.69 -16.04
C SER A 87 -26.52 0.83 -16.85
N PRO A 88 -26.80 0.57 -18.15
CA PRO A 88 -25.88 -0.21 -18.97
C PRO A 88 -24.44 0.35 -18.98
N ALA A 89 -24.29 1.67 -18.98
CA ALA A 89 -22.98 2.32 -18.92
C ALA A 89 -22.29 2.13 -17.56
N ALA A 90 -23.03 2.27 -16.46
CA ALA A 90 -22.48 2.09 -15.10
C ALA A 90 -22.05 0.63 -14.86
N GLU A 91 -22.84 -0.33 -15.33
CA GLU A 91 -22.53 -1.75 -15.23
C GLU A 91 -21.35 -2.14 -16.11
N ALA A 92 -21.29 -1.61 -17.35
CA ALA A 92 -20.14 -1.82 -18.23
C ALA A 92 -18.84 -1.26 -17.61
N PHE A 93 -18.89 -0.06 -17.02
CA PHE A 93 -17.74 0.51 -16.31
C PHE A 93 -17.34 -0.33 -15.08
N ALA A 94 -18.31 -0.77 -14.27
CA ALA A 94 -18.04 -1.63 -13.12
C ALA A 94 -17.38 -2.95 -13.52
N ALA A 95 -17.89 -3.59 -14.59
CA ALA A 95 -17.33 -4.82 -15.13
C ALA A 95 -15.89 -4.60 -15.64
N TRP A 96 -15.65 -3.51 -16.37
CA TRP A 96 -14.31 -3.12 -16.81
C TRP A 96 -13.37 -2.88 -15.63
N LEU A 97 -13.78 -2.11 -14.62
CA LEU A 97 -12.94 -1.78 -13.47
C LEU A 97 -12.58 -3.03 -12.67
N HIS A 98 -13.54 -3.94 -12.45
CA HIS A 98 -13.26 -5.23 -11.81
C HIS A 98 -12.28 -6.08 -12.62
N ALA A 99 -12.43 -6.15 -13.94
CA ALA A 99 -11.50 -6.88 -14.79
C ALA A 99 -10.09 -6.26 -14.73
N HIS A 100 -10.00 -4.94 -14.74
CA HIS A 100 -8.73 -4.20 -14.64
C HIS A 100 -8.04 -4.43 -13.29
N CYS A 101 -8.77 -4.35 -12.17
CA CYS A 101 -8.22 -4.65 -10.84
C CYS A 101 -7.66 -6.07 -10.75
N ARG A 102 -8.39 -7.08 -11.26
CA ARG A 102 -7.91 -8.47 -11.28
C ARG A 102 -6.62 -8.64 -12.10
N ALA A 103 -6.51 -7.94 -13.23
CA ALA A 103 -5.28 -7.98 -14.04
C ALA A 103 -4.09 -7.40 -13.27
N LEU A 104 -4.28 -6.25 -12.61
CA LEU A 104 -3.23 -5.63 -11.79
C LEU A 104 -2.80 -6.46 -10.58
N GLU A 105 -3.74 -7.20 -9.98
CA GLU A 105 -3.46 -8.16 -8.90
C GLU A 105 -2.60 -9.32 -9.42
N ALA A 106 -2.97 -9.93 -10.54
CA ALA A 106 -2.20 -11.01 -11.16
C ALA A 106 -0.78 -10.57 -11.55
N GLU A 107 -0.63 -9.39 -12.16
CA GLU A 107 0.68 -8.81 -12.46
C GLU A 107 1.52 -8.57 -11.20
N ALA A 108 0.90 -8.13 -10.10
CA ALA A 108 1.60 -7.94 -8.83
C ALA A 108 2.07 -9.27 -8.22
N GLU A 109 1.29 -10.34 -8.34
CA GLU A 109 1.65 -11.67 -7.84
C GLU A 109 2.86 -12.24 -8.60
N VAL A 110 2.87 -12.12 -9.93
CA VAL A 110 4.00 -12.53 -10.76
C VAL A 110 5.28 -11.78 -10.35
N GLN A 111 5.21 -10.44 -10.22
CA GLN A 111 6.36 -9.64 -9.83
C GLN A 111 6.90 -10.00 -8.42
N ARG A 112 6.02 -10.36 -7.48
CA ARG A 112 6.45 -10.81 -6.14
C ARG A 112 7.16 -12.15 -6.17
N ALA A 113 6.69 -13.09 -6.99
CA ALA A 113 7.31 -14.41 -7.14
C ALA A 113 8.71 -14.32 -7.79
N GLU A 114 8.89 -13.40 -8.74
CA GLU A 114 10.19 -13.11 -9.34
C GLU A 114 11.15 -12.47 -8.33
N ASN A 115 10.66 -11.48 -7.57
CA ASN A 115 11.47 -10.77 -6.57
C ASN A 115 11.89 -11.65 -5.38
N SER A 116 11.11 -12.69 -5.02
CA SER A 116 11.48 -13.64 -3.97
C SER A 116 12.53 -14.67 -4.42
N SER A 117 12.67 -14.90 -5.73
CA SER A 117 13.60 -15.88 -6.29
C SER A 117 15.01 -15.33 -6.52
N GLY A 118 15.18 -14.00 -6.54
CA GLY A 118 16.46 -13.32 -6.76
C GLY A 118 17.25 -12.95 -5.49
N SER A 119 16.76 -13.32 -4.30
CA SER A 119 17.35 -12.96 -2.99
C SER A 119 18.00 -14.15 -2.26
N ALA A 120 18.44 -15.18 -2.98
CA ALA A 120 19.19 -16.33 -2.44
C ALA A 120 20.69 -16.19 -2.66
#